data_AF-A0A6N2K4F0-F1
#
_entry.id   AF-A0A6N2K4F0-F1
#
_cell.length_a   1.000
_cell.length_b   1.000
_cell.length_c   1.000
_cell.angle_alpha   90.00
_cell.angle_beta   90.00
_cell.angle_gamma   90.00
#
_symmetry.space_group_name_H-M   'P 1'
#
loop_
_entity.id
_entity.type
_entity.pdbx_description
1 polymer ?
#
loop_
_entity_poly.entity_id
_entity_poly.type
_entity_poly.pdbx_seq_one_letter_code
_entity_poly.pdbx_strand_id
1 'polypeptide(L)'
;MATAVITESKKLPRPGRGGYRPHGLTEEEARVRAIAEIVNSMADLSRKNQTVDLNALKSAACRKYGLARAPKLVEMIEALPDSDRESLLPKLRAKPVRTASGIAVVAVMSKPHRCPHIATTGNICVYCPGGPDSDFEYSTQSYSGYEPTSMRAIRAR
;
A
#
# COMPACT_ATOMS: atom_id res chain seq x y z
N MET A 1 -23.68 38.90 26.34
CA MET A 1 -23.49 37.45 26.10
C MET A 1 -23.34 37.26 24.59
N ALA A 2 -22.10 37.23 24.10
CA ALA A 2 -21.83 37.12 22.66
C ALA A 2 -22.04 35.67 22.22
N THR A 3 -23.06 35.44 21.40
CA THR A 3 -23.30 34.15 20.74
C THR A 3 -22.25 33.93 19.66
N ALA A 4 -21.33 32.99 19.90
CA ALA A 4 -20.35 32.56 18.91
C ALA A 4 -21.08 31.90 17.73
N VAL A 5 -20.98 32.52 16.56
CA VAL A 5 -21.44 31.96 15.28
C VAL A 5 -20.51 30.80 14.95
N ILE A 6 -21.00 29.58 15.15
CA ILE A 6 -20.32 28.38 14.66
C ILE A 6 -20.49 28.37 13.14
N THR A 7 -19.45 28.77 12.42
CA THR A 7 -19.39 28.66 10.97
C THR A 7 -19.22 27.18 10.60
N GLU A 8 -20.32 26.54 10.22
CA GLU A 8 -20.27 25.18 9.66
C GLU A 8 -19.48 25.22 8.34
N SER A 9 -18.23 24.76 8.38
CA SER A 9 -17.41 24.61 7.18
C SER A 9 -18.05 23.55 6.27
N LYS A 10 -18.64 24.01 5.15
CA LYS A 10 -19.31 23.20 4.14
C LYS A 10 -18.43 21.99 3.77
N LYS A 11 -18.87 20.78 4.13
CA LYS A 11 -18.14 19.54 3.79
C LYS A 11 -18.20 19.35 2.27
N LEU A 12 -17.09 19.60 1.59
CA LEU A 12 -16.95 19.33 0.16
C LEU A 12 -17.25 17.86 -0.18
N PRO A 13 -17.77 17.56 -1.39
CA PRO A 13 -18.20 16.23 -1.78
C PRO A 13 -17.06 15.20 -1.76
N ARG A 14 -17.34 13.98 -1.28
CA ARG A 14 -16.33 12.92 -1.14
C ARG A 14 -15.80 12.52 -2.53
N PRO A 15 -14.46 12.39 -2.71
CA PRO A 15 -13.90 11.91 -3.97
C PRO A 15 -14.35 10.46 -4.23
N GLY A 16 -14.74 10.16 -5.47
CA GLY A 16 -14.96 8.78 -5.94
C GLY A 16 -16.34 8.42 -6.54
N ARG A 17 -17.37 9.27 -6.48
CA ARG A 17 -18.68 8.95 -7.12
C ARG A 17 -19.26 9.99 -8.09
N GLY A 18 -18.55 11.06 -8.42
CA GLY A 18 -19.05 12.05 -9.39
C GLY A 18 -18.28 13.37 -9.51
N GLY A 19 -17.01 13.40 -9.10
CA GLY A 19 -16.19 14.62 -9.09
C GLY A 19 -14.94 14.56 -9.97
N TYR A 20 -14.84 13.55 -10.86
CA TYR A 20 -13.73 13.43 -11.79
C TYR A 20 -13.87 14.49 -12.88
N ARG A 21 -12.96 15.47 -12.88
CA ARG A 21 -12.72 16.32 -14.05
C ARG A 21 -11.29 16.04 -14.50
N PRO A 22 -11.07 15.49 -15.70
CA PRO A 22 -9.73 15.34 -16.22
C PRO A 22 -9.16 16.75 -16.45
N HIS A 23 -8.22 17.15 -15.60
CA HIS A 23 -7.20 18.10 -16.04
C HIS A 23 -6.36 17.34 -17.06
N GLY A 24 -6.02 17.91 -18.22
CA GLY A 24 -5.44 17.25 -19.41
C GLY A 24 -4.07 16.57 -19.23
N LEU A 25 -3.94 15.75 -18.19
CA LEU A 25 -2.85 14.91 -17.76
C LEU A 25 -3.33 13.46 -17.89
N THR A 26 -2.41 12.54 -18.16
CA THR A 26 -2.71 11.12 -18.09
C THR A 26 -3.02 10.72 -16.63
N GLU A 27 -3.82 9.67 -16.44
CA GLU A 27 -4.20 9.21 -15.09
C GLU A 27 -2.95 8.85 -14.25
N GLU A 28 -1.92 8.31 -14.90
CA GLU A 28 -0.65 7.96 -14.26
C GLU A 28 0.13 9.20 -13.81
N GLU A 29 0.26 10.22 -14.66
CA GLU A 29 0.92 11.48 -14.30
C GLU A 29 0.20 12.21 -13.17
N ALA A 30 -1.14 12.26 -13.23
CA ALA A 30 -1.97 12.83 -12.18
C ALA A 30 -1.75 12.10 -10.85
N ARG A 31 -1.61 10.77 -10.89
CA ARG A 31 -1.35 9.95 -9.70
C ARG A 31 0.02 10.19 -9.09
N VAL A 32 1.07 10.24 -9.91
CA VAL A 32 2.44 10.50 -9.44
C VAL A 32 2.53 11.89 -8.80
N ARG A 33 1.97 12.92 -9.44
CA ARG A 33 1.96 14.29 -8.89
C ARG A 33 1.16 14.38 -7.60
N ALA A 34 0.02 13.69 -7.51
CA ALA A 34 -0.76 13.63 -6.28
C ALA A 34 -0.01 12.97 -5.13
N ILE A 35 0.69 11.86 -5.39
CA ILE A 35 1.50 11.18 -4.36
C ILE A 35 2.62 12.10 -3.88
N ALA A 36 3.34 12.76 -4.80
CA ALA A 36 4.40 13.69 -4.46
C ALA A 36 3.90 14.87 -3.59
N GLU A 37 2.76 15.47 -3.94
CA GLU A 37 2.17 16.56 -3.15
C GLU A 37 1.76 16.09 -1.76
N ILE A 38 1.17 14.89 -1.62
CA ILE A 38 0.80 14.34 -0.32
C ILE A 38 2.05 14.12 0.53
N VAL A 39 3.11 13.50 -0.03
CA VAL A 39 4.36 13.20 0.69
C VAL A 39 5.04 14.49 1.17
N ASN A 40 5.15 15.50 0.30
CA ASN A 40 5.75 16.79 0.64
C ASN A 40 4.96 17.50 1.74
N SER A 41 3.62 17.55 1.60
CA SER A 41 2.75 18.15 2.62
C SER A 41 2.88 17.43 3.96
N MET A 42 3.01 16.10 3.94
CA MET A 42 3.23 15.31 5.15
C MET A 42 4.58 15.57 5.80
N ALA A 43 5.66 15.65 5.01
CA ALA A 43 7.00 15.96 5.48
C ALA A 43 7.05 17.34 6.15
N ASP A 44 6.47 18.36 5.51
CA ASP A 44 6.41 19.72 6.04
C ASP A 44 5.63 19.82 7.36
N LEU A 45 4.48 19.14 7.45
CA LEU A 45 3.69 19.09 8.68
C LEU A 45 4.38 18.31 9.79
N SER A 46 5.14 17.26 9.44
CA SER A 46 5.92 16.48 10.40
C SER A 46 7.08 17.31 10.96
N ARG A 47 7.81 18.07 10.13
CA ARG A 47 8.86 19.00 10.57
C ARG A 47 8.31 20.10 11.50
N LYS A 48 7.07 20.52 11.27
CA LYS A 48 6.36 21.51 12.10
C LYS A 48 5.70 20.93 13.36
N ASN A 49 5.85 19.62 13.62
CA ASN A 49 5.21 18.91 14.74
C ASN A 49 3.68 19.09 14.83
N GLN A 50 3.00 19.25 13.69
CA GLN A 50 1.54 19.40 13.64
C GLN A 50 0.84 18.06 13.41
N THR A 51 -0.42 17.97 13.85
CA THR A 51 -1.26 16.78 13.64
C THR A 51 -1.54 16.60 12.15
N VAL A 52 -1.10 15.47 11.58
CA VAL A 52 -1.28 15.15 10.16
C VAL A 52 -2.61 14.40 9.97
N ASP A 53 -3.59 15.05 9.36
CA ASP A 53 -4.81 14.36 8.89
C ASP A 53 -4.60 13.78 7.48
N LEU A 54 -4.29 12.49 7.42
CA LEU A 54 -4.07 11.75 6.18
C LEU A 54 -5.31 11.71 5.28
N ASN A 55 -6.52 11.67 5.85
CA ASN A 55 -7.74 11.56 5.07
C ASN A 55 -8.08 12.88 4.39
N ALA A 56 -7.84 14.00 5.07
CA ALA A 56 -7.99 15.33 4.51
C ALA A 56 -6.99 15.57 3.36
N LEU A 57 -5.70 15.25 3.57
CA LEU A 57 -4.66 15.40 2.55
C LEU A 57 -4.94 14.54 1.31
N LYS A 58 -5.30 13.27 1.49
CA LYS A 58 -5.71 12.39 0.39
C LYS A 58 -6.90 12.95 -0.37
N SER A 59 -7.92 13.41 0.34
CA SER A 59 -9.13 13.94 -0.29
C SER A 59 -8.85 15.22 -1.07
N ALA A 60 -8.00 16.10 -0.55
CA ALA A 60 -7.58 17.33 -1.22
C ALA A 60 -6.80 17.03 -2.51
N ALA A 61 -5.78 16.16 -2.44
CA ALA A 61 -4.98 15.76 -3.60
C ALA A 61 -5.82 15.02 -4.65
N CYS A 62 -6.70 14.10 -4.25
CA CYS A 62 -7.59 13.39 -5.18
C CYS A 62 -8.54 14.34 -5.91
N ARG A 63 -8.99 15.42 -5.26
CA ARG A 63 -9.82 16.45 -5.90
C ARG A 63 -9.02 17.32 -6.85
N LYS A 64 -7.82 17.76 -6.44
CA LYS A 64 -6.95 18.64 -7.23
C LYS A 64 -6.47 17.99 -8.52
N TYR A 65 -6.12 16.71 -8.47
CA TYR A 65 -5.65 15.96 -9.62
C TYR A 65 -6.74 15.12 -10.29
N GLY A 66 -7.98 15.16 -9.81
CA GLY A 66 -9.09 14.40 -10.36
C GLY A 66 -8.83 12.89 -10.36
N LEU A 67 -8.39 12.30 -9.25
CA LEU A 67 -8.16 10.86 -9.19
C LEU A 67 -9.46 10.07 -9.02
N ALA A 68 -9.67 9.05 -9.87
CA ALA A 68 -10.80 8.13 -9.74
C ALA A 68 -10.72 7.28 -8.47
N ARG A 69 -9.50 6.88 -8.10
CA ARG A 69 -9.21 6.08 -6.90
C ARG A 69 -8.14 6.75 -6.06
N ALA A 70 -8.32 6.73 -4.74
CA ALA A 70 -7.31 7.24 -3.83
C ALA A 70 -6.00 6.43 -3.89
N PRO A 71 -4.82 7.06 -3.78
CA PRO A 71 -3.54 6.38 -3.73
C PRO A 71 -3.48 5.37 -2.57
N LYS A 72 -2.86 4.21 -2.82
CA LYS A 72 -2.67 3.19 -1.79
C LYS A 72 -1.62 3.68 -0.79
N LEU A 73 -1.75 3.27 0.48
CA LEU A 73 -0.73 3.58 1.51
C LEU A 73 0.65 3.07 1.12
N VAL A 74 0.70 1.92 0.44
CA VAL A 74 1.91 1.32 -0.12
C VAL A 74 2.66 2.27 -1.05
N GLU A 75 1.97 2.88 -2.01
CA GLU A 75 2.56 3.79 -3.00
C GLU A 75 3.13 5.05 -2.33
N MET A 76 2.47 5.51 -1.27
CA MET A 76 2.97 6.63 -0.48
C MET A 76 4.21 6.27 0.33
N ILE A 77 4.30 5.03 0.84
CA ILE A 77 5.47 4.54 1.59
C ILE A 77 6.69 4.38 0.68
N GLU A 78 6.47 3.96 -0.57
CA GLU A 78 7.53 3.83 -1.58
C GLU A 78 8.04 5.21 -2.03
N ALA A 79 7.17 6.22 -2.09
CA ALA A 79 7.53 7.59 -2.49
C ALA A 79 8.17 8.46 -1.38
N LEU A 80 8.33 7.94 -0.14
CA LEU A 80 8.93 8.70 0.97
C LEU A 80 10.44 8.89 0.79
N PRO A 81 10.97 10.10 1.01
CA PRO A 81 12.41 10.31 1.13
C PRO A 81 12.95 9.64 2.39
N ASP A 82 14.17 9.12 2.32
CA ASP A 82 14.78 8.34 3.40
C ASP A 82 14.99 9.15 4.68
N SER A 83 15.18 10.47 4.56
CA SER A 83 15.33 11.39 5.69
C SER A 83 14.11 11.46 6.60
N ASP A 84 12.90 11.40 6.03
CA ASP A 84 11.64 11.57 6.77
C ASP A 84 10.94 10.23 7.03
N ARG A 85 11.47 9.13 6.46
CA ARG A 85 10.91 7.77 6.51
C ARG A 85 10.70 7.29 7.94
N GLU A 86 11.64 7.50 8.84
CA GLU A 86 11.56 7.01 10.23
C GLU A 86 10.43 7.69 11.01
N SER A 87 10.21 8.99 10.81
CA SER A 87 9.15 9.75 11.48
C SER A 87 7.75 9.50 10.91
N LEU A 88 7.65 9.21 9.61
CA LEU A 88 6.39 9.09 8.87
C LEU A 88 5.88 7.65 8.75
N LEU A 89 6.76 6.65 8.77
CA LEU A 89 6.39 5.23 8.69
C LEU A 89 5.36 4.80 9.76
N PRO A 90 5.51 5.15 11.05
CA PRO A 90 4.54 4.79 12.08
C PRO A 90 3.14 5.36 11.82
N LYS A 91 3.06 6.54 11.18
CA LYS A 91 1.79 7.23 10.86
C LYS A 91 1.08 6.59 9.66
N LEU A 92 1.84 6.01 8.73
CA LEU A 92 1.31 5.39 7.50
C LEU A 92 1.06 3.89 7.62
N ARG A 93 1.63 3.23 8.62
CA ARG A 93 1.34 1.81 8.92
C ARG A 93 -0.12 1.65 9.33
N ALA A 94 -0.73 0.57 8.84
CA ALA A 94 -2.07 0.20 9.27
C ALA A 94 -2.06 -0.03 10.79
N LYS A 95 -3.05 0.55 11.48
CA LYS A 95 -3.18 0.40 12.93
C LYS A 95 -3.35 -1.10 13.25
N PRO A 96 -2.64 -1.64 14.25
CA PRO A 96 -2.88 -3.02 14.66
C PRO A 96 -4.33 -3.15 15.11
N VAL A 97 -5.10 -3.95 14.39
CA VAL A 97 -6.47 -4.31 14.76
C VAL A 97 -6.41 -5.50 15.70
N ARG A 98 -7.19 -5.47 16.78
CA ARG A 98 -7.33 -6.64 17.66
C ARG A 98 -7.98 -7.76 16.86
N THR A 99 -7.32 -8.91 16.80
CA THR A 99 -7.96 -10.13 16.31
C THR A 99 -9.01 -10.58 17.34
N ALA A 100 -10.18 -11.02 16.88
CA ALA A 100 -11.29 -11.39 17.78
C ALA A 100 -10.92 -12.50 18.78
N SER A 101 -9.97 -13.37 18.41
CA SER A 101 -9.45 -14.46 19.25
C SER A 101 -8.18 -14.12 20.03
N GLY A 102 -7.58 -12.94 19.83
CA GLY A 102 -6.28 -12.58 20.42
C GLY A 102 -5.07 -13.29 19.80
N ILE A 103 -5.27 -14.21 18.85
CA ILE A 103 -4.19 -14.90 18.13
C ILE A 103 -3.93 -14.18 16.82
N ALA A 104 -2.66 -13.87 16.53
CA ALA A 104 -2.22 -13.31 15.26
C ALA A 104 -1.54 -14.41 14.42
N VAL A 105 -2.22 -14.91 13.39
CA VAL A 105 -1.67 -15.92 12.48
C VAL A 105 -0.74 -15.23 11.48
N VAL A 106 0.55 -15.56 11.55
CA VAL A 106 1.58 -15.04 10.65
C VAL A 106 2.07 -16.17 9.75
N ALA A 107 1.81 -16.04 8.45
CA ALA A 107 2.27 -16.98 7.43
C ALA A 107 3.49 -16.37 6.70
N VAL A 108 4.59 -17.11 6.68
CA VAL A 108 5.84 -16.75 5.99
C VAL A 108 6.25 -17.87 5.03
N MET A 109 7.03 -17.51 4.02
CA MET A 109 7.61 -18.46 3.07
C MET A 109 9.13 -18.39 3.14
N SER A 110 9.79 -19.54 3.12
CA SER A 110 11.24 -19.65 3.00
C SER A 110 11.71 -19.41 1.56
N LYS A 111 13.02 -19.30 1.36
CA LYS A 111 13.62 -19.20 0.02
C LYS A 111 13.16 -20.37 -0.86
N PRO A 112 12.72 -20.11 -2.11
CA PRO A 112 12.43 -21.17 -3.08
C PRO A 112 13.66 -22.09 -3.25
N HIS A 113 13.46 -23.39 -3.03
CA HIS A 113 14.52 -24.41 -3.13
C HIS A 113 13.94 -25.69 -3.73
N ARG A 114 14.82 -26.51 -4.30
CA ARG A 114 14.45 -27.82 -4.86
C ARG A 114 14.26 -28.85 -3.75
N CYS A 115 13.31 -29.77 -3.94
CA CYS A 115 13.10 -30.87 -3.00
C CYS A 115 14.34 -31.77 -2.91
N PRO A 116 14.72 -32.27 -1.71
CA PRO A 116 15.94 -33.06 -1.55
C PRO A 116 15.91 -34.40 -2.30
N HIS A 117 14.72 -34.99 -2.49
CA HIS A 117 14.57 -36.28 -3.18
C HIS A 117 14.92 -36.22 -4.67
N ILE A 118 14.99 -35.02 -5.28
CA ILE A 118 15.36 -34.87 -6.68
C ILE A 118 16.76 -35.44 -6.96
N ALA A 119 17.66 -35.42 -5.97
CA ALA A 119 19.00 -36.01 -6.07
C ALA A 119 18.96 -37.55 -6.18
N THR A 120 17.91 -38.18 -5.66
CA THR A 120 17.75 -39.65 -5.66
C THR A 120 16.81 -40.16 -6.75
N THR A 121 15.71 -39.44 -7.03
CA THR A 121 14.66 -39.86 -7.98
C THR A 121 14.83 -39.22 -9.35
N GLY A 122 15.68 -38.19 -9.48
CA GLY A 122 15.90 -37.43 -10.71
C GLY A 122 14.77 -36.45 -11.06
N ASN A 123 13.59 -36.57 -10.45
CA ASN A 123 12.39 -35.80 -10.78
C ASN A 123 11.64 -35.33 -9.53
N ILE A 124 10.82 -34.28 -9.69
CA ILE A 124 9.86 -33.80 -8.68
C ILE A 124 8.60 -34.68 -8.61
N CYS A 125 7.77 -34.49 -7.58
CA CYS A 125 6.49 -35.18 -7.45
C CYS A 125 5.53 -34.83 -8.61
N VAL A 126 4.85 -35.84 -9.16
CA VAL A 126 3.94 -35.72 -10.31
C VAL A 126 2.83 -34.69 -10.09
N TYR A 127 2.35 -34.53 -8.86
CA TYR A 127 1.25 -33.61 -8.52
C TYR A 127 1.73 -32.22 -8.07
N CYS A 128 3.04 -31.93 -8.09
CA CYS A 128 3.55 -30.65 -7.63
C CYS A 128 3.51 -29.61 -8.78
N PRO A 129 2.68 -28.54 -8.68
CA PRO A 129 2.50 -27.63 -9.81
C PRO A 129 3.64 -26.62 -9.97
N GLY A 130 4.21 -26.13 -8.85
CA GLY A 130 5.16 -25.03 -8.84
C GLY A 130 6.53 -25.38 -8.28
N GLY A 131 7.38 -24.36 -8.15
CA GLY A 131 8.74 -24.47 -7.67
C GLY A 131 9.78 -23.85 -8.62
N PRO A 132 11.07 -23.94 -8.28
CA PRO A 132 12.15 -23.30 -9.04
C PRO A 132 12.30 -23.80 -10.48
N ASP A 133 11.86 -25.04 -10.75
CA ASP A 133 11.96 -25.71 -12.05
C ASP A 133 10.60 -25.74 -12.78
N SER A 134 9.66 -24.87 -12.40
CA SER A 134 8.34 -24.75 -13.01
C SER A 134 8.21 -23.46 -13.84
N ASP A 135 7.18 -23.38 -14.66
CA ASP A 135 6.86 -22.19 -15.46
C ASP A 135 6.35 -20.99 -14.63
N PHE A 136 6.11 -21.18 -13.32
CA PHE A 136 5.66 -20.11 -12.45
C PHE A 136 6.81 -19.22 -11.99
N GLU A 137 6.72 -17.92 -12.30
CA GLU A 137 7.75 -16.94 -11.99
C GLU A 137 8.01 -16.82 -10.48
N TYR A 138 9.22 -17.19 -10.07
CA TYR A 138 9.72 -17.07 -8.68
C TYR A 138 8.75 -17.62 -7.62
N SER A 139 8.20 -18.82 -7.88
CA SER A 139 7.30 -19.53 -6.97
C SER A 139 8.04 -20.45 -5.99
N THR A 140 7.52 -20.57 -4.78
CA THR A 140 7.95 -21.62 -3.84
C THR A 140 7.39 -22.97 -4.27
N GLN A 141 8.06 -24.06 -3.86
CA GLN A 141 7.62 -25.40 -4.22
C GLN A 141 6.16 -25.64 -3.80
N SER A 142 5.36 -26.19 -4.72
CA SER A 142 3.91 -26.45 -4.55
C SER A 142 2.98 -25.22 -4.57
N TYR A 143 3.49 -24.01 -4.80
CA TYR A 143 2.68 -22.79 -4.91
C TYR A 143 2.71 -22.23 -6.34
N SER A 144 1.68 -21.46 -6.71
CA SER A 144 1.61 -20.80 -8.02
C SER A 144 2.18 -19.38 -8.04
N GLY A 145 2.34 -18.75 -6.87
CA GLY A 145 2.77 -17.35 -6.76
C GLY A 145 1.64 -16.34 -6.71
N TYR A 146 0.41 -16.74 -7.07
CA TYR A 146 -0.78 -15.89 -7.06
C TYR A 146 -1.53 -15.90 -5.73
N GLU A 147 -1.12 -16.74 -4.77
CA GLU A 147 -1.75 -16.78 -3.46
C GLU A 147 -1.39 -15.52 -2.65
N PRO A 148 -2.29 -15.00 -1.79
CA PRO A 148 -2.04 -13.77 -1.02
C PRO A 148 -0.76 -13.80 -0.18
N THR A 149 -0.38 -14.98 0.34
CA THR A 149 0.86 -15.15 1.10
C THR A 149 2.08 -15.19 0.19
N SER A 150 1.99 -15.89 -0.95
CA SER A 150 3.04 -15.94 -1.97
C SER A 150 3.35 -14.57 -2.53
N MET A 151 2.32 -13.80 -2.93
CA MET A 151 2.48 -12.44 -3.44
C MET A 151 3.17 -11.51 -2.43
N ARG A 152 2.87 -11.67 -1.13
CA ARG A 152 3.55 -10.92 -0.06
C ARG A 152 5.01 -11.34 0.08
N ALA A 153 5.32 -12.63 -0.02
CA ALA A 153 6.68 -13.13 0.04
C ALA A 153 7.52 -12.66 -1.16
N ILE A 154 6.97 -12.74 -2.38
CA ILE A 154 7.64 -12.28 -3.61
C ILE A 154 7.94 -10.78 -3.54
N ARG A 155 7.02 -9.98 -2.98
CA ARG A 155 7.22 -8.54 -2.79
C ARG A 155 8.29 -8.20 -1.75
N ALA A 156 8.52 -9.07 -0.77
CA ALA A 156 9.47 -8.86 0.31
C ALA A 156 10.89 -9.36 -0.02
N ARG A 157 11.12 -9.88 -1.23
CA ARG A 157 12.46 -10.18 -1.74
C ARG A 157 13.31 -8.91 -1.84
#